data_AF-A0A7K0WS30-F1
#
_entry.id   AF-A0A7K0WS30-F1
#
_cell.length_a   1.000
_cell.length_b   1.000
_cell.length_c   1.000
_cell.angle_alpha   90.00
_cell.angle_beta   90.00
_cell.angle_gamma   90.00
#
_symmetry.space_group_name_H-M   'P 1'
#
loop_
_entity.id
_entity.type
_entity.pdbx_description
1 polymer ?
#
loop_
_entity_poly.entity_id
_entity_poly.type
_entity_poly.pdbx_seq_one_letter_code
_entity_poly.pdbx_strand_id
1 'polypeptide(L)'
;MNARLRLPTLLVLTALVAFGCSTQEAAKPAFTGDIAKGNPPAAEVPLSSASGDAPEPIGLDPQGDAELQASLEQTPPGCEVLTTRSCLLPFPSDAYTVADVTTGTGRRVSLPAGLLENVDGQTLDPTDWNLNDGFSPSTPILVHIPGIDPSKTALPSETNIGFSITADSATVIVDLDSGQLVPHWAEMDKRAEEDIDRALILRPATSLIETHRFAVALRNIKGSDGQTLPAPIGFRVLRDNNPTSNPVIEERRNEFEAIFAEEAAVGINRADLYLTWYFTVASADTLAGRMLSMRDDAFGQLNGQSPTFAVTGTRTTDLQEGVAKIVTGTFEIPLYLDNGGAPGSRMTYSPASGDPVSTATYTAEFTCTVPSAAVENGEAVPVVYGHGLLGSSDEAASTSVQRTAAANNSLYCATSW
;
A
#
# COMPACT_ATOMS: atom_id res chain seq x y z
N MET A 1 -25.35 -23.37 60.83
CA MET A 1 -26.46 -22.96 59.93
C MET A 1 -26.60 -21.44 60.01
N ASN A 2 -26.56 -20.64 58.96
CA ASN A 2 -26.20 -20.84 57.56
C ASN A 2 -25.80 -19.48 56.99
N ALA A 3 -24.50 -19.23 56.89
CA ALA A 3 -23.89 -18.18 56.07
C ALA A 3 -23.92 -18.53 54.57
N ARG A 4 -24.98 -19.22 54.12
CA ARG A 4 -25.09 -19.82 52.77
C ARG A 4 -26.18 -19.21 51.88
N LEU A 5 -26.71 -18.03 52.24
CA LEU A 5 -27.80 -17.39 51.49
C LEU A 5 -27.49 -15.99 50.93
N ARG A 6 -26.24 -15.52 51.00
CA ARG A 6 -25.86 -14.19 50.46
C ARG A 6 -24.97 -14.19 49.22
N LEU A 7 -24.53 -15.35 48.75
CA LEU A 7 -23.72 -15.45 47.53
C LEU A 7 -24.53 -15.54 46.22
N PRO A 8 -25.72 -16.19 46.13
CA PRO A 8 -26.40 -16.30 44.84
C PRO A 8 -27.10 -15.00 44.43
N THR A 9 -27.51 -14.16 45.39
CA THR A 9 -28.22 -12.90 45.10
C THR A 9 -27.28 -11.80 44.62
N LEU A 10 -26.00 -11.82 45.00
CA LEU A 10 -25.00 -10.85 44.54
C LEU A 10 -24.53 -11.15 43.10
N LEU A 11 -24.46 -12.43 42.73
CA LEU A 11 -24.08 -12.91 41.38
C LEU A 11 -25.17 -12.65 40.34
N VAL A 12 -26.45 -12.73 40.72
CA VAL A 12 -27.57 -12.41 39.80
C VAL A 12 -27.64 -10.89 39.52
N LEU A 13 -27.29 -10.03 40.47
CA LEU A 13 -27.26 -8.59 40.24
C LEU A 13 -26.07 -8.13 39.38
N THR A 14 -24.92 -8.84 39.43
CA THR A 14 -23.77 -8.52 38.56
C THR A 14 -23.98 -9.01 37.12
N ALA A 15 -24.69 -10.12 36.92
CA ALA A 15 -25.03 -10.62 35.59
C ALA A 15 -26.05 -9.74 34.86
N LEU A 16 -26.98 -9.09 35.58
CA LEU A 16 -28.00 -8.21 34.99
C LEU A 16 -27.47 -6.81 34.59
N VAL A 17 -26.37 -6.35 35.18
CA VAL A 17 -25.72 -5.08 34.77
C VAL A 17 -24.78 -5.30 33.57
N ALA A 18 -24.22 -6.49 33.41
CA ALA A 18 -23.33 -6.82 32.28
C ALA A 18 -24.08 -7.03 30.94
N PHE A 19 -25.38 -7.32 30.96
CA PHE A 19 -26.21 -7.48 29.75
C PHE A 19 -26.92 -6.19 29.30
N GLY A 20 -26.77 -5.08 30.04
CA GLY A 20 -27.48 -3.82 29.76
C GLY A 20 -26.73 -2.80 28.91
N CYS A 21 -25.45 -3.02 28.60
CA CYS A 21 -24.60 -2.07 27.87
C CYS A 21 -23.72 -2.74 26.79
N SER A 22 -24.24 -3.72 26.05
CA SER A 22 -23.68 -4.07 24.74
C SER A 22 -24.63 -3.56 23.66
N THR A 23 -24.58 -2.25 23.39
CA THR A 23 -24.97 -1.79 22.06
C THR A 23 -24.04 -2.49 21.09
N GLN A 24 -24.60 -3.45 20.35
CA GLN A 24 -23.93 -4.05 19.21
C GLN A 24 -23.55 -2.88 18.30
N GLU A 25 -22.25 -2.59 18.26
CA GLU A 25 -21.69 -1.57 17.37
C GLU A 25 -22.17 -1.94 15.97
N ALA A 26 -22.91 -1.03 15.34
CA ALA A 26 -23.39 -1.27 13.99
C ALA A 26 -22.17 -1.58 13.12
N ALA A 27 -22.22 -2.67 12.36
CA ALA A 27 -21.15 -3.00 11.44
C ALA A 27 -20.80 -1.76 10.62
N LYS A 28 -19.52 -1.36 10.65
CA LYS A 28 -19.02 -0.24 9.85
C LYS A 28 -19.50 -0.46 8.41
N PRO A 29 -20.11 0.54 7.75
CA PRO A 29 -20.57 0.36 6.38
C PRO A 29 -19.34 0.03 5.52
N ALA A 30 -19.26 -1.22 5.08
CA ALA A 30 -18.28 -1.63 4.09
C ALA A 30 -18.50 -0.76 2.85
N PHE A 31 -17.45 -0.09 2.38
CA PHE A 31 -17.45 0.49 1.05
C PHE A 31 -17.55 -0.66 0.05
N THR A 32 -18.78 -1.03 -0.29
CA THR A 32 -19.08 -1.98 -1.37
C THR A 32 -19.02 -1.22 -2.70
N GLY A 33 -17.87 -0.62 -2.98
CA GLY A 33 -17.48 -0.48 -4.37
C GLY A 33 -17.38 -1.88 -4.91
N ASP A 34 -18.28 -2.26 -5.81
CA ASP A 34 -18.22 -3.54 -6.51
C ASP A 34 -17.03 -3.48 -7.49
N ILE A 35 -15.81 -3.54 -6.96
CA ILE A 35 -14.54 -3.44 -7.73
C ILE A 35 -14.50 -4.55 -8.80
N ALA A 36 -15.22 -5.65 -8.58
CA ALA A 36 -15.40 -6.72 -9.56
C ALA A 36 -16.00 -6.25 -10.89
N LYS A 37 -16.75 -5.13 -10.92
CA LYS A 37 -17.27 -4.55 -12.18
C LYS A 37 -16.25 -3.76 -12.99
N GLY A 38 -15.09 -3.45 -12.42
CA GLY A 38 -13.96 -2.83 -13.12
C GLY A 38 -13.00 -3.86 -13.74
N ASN A 39 -13.14 -5.14 -13.39
CA ASN A 39 -12.23 -6.17 -13.85
C ASN A 39 -12.60 -6.65 -15.26
N PRO A 40 -11.65 -6.70 -16.21
CA PRO A 40 -11.89 -7.41 -17.45
C PRO A 40 -12.22 -8.89 -17.15
N PRO A 41 -13.15 -9.52 -17.90
CA PRO A 41 -13.39 -10.94 -17.78
C PRO A 41 -12.08 -11.71 -17.97
N ALA A 42 -11.91 -12.81 -17.23
CA ALA A 42 -10.75 -13.68 -17.36
C ALA A 42 -10.49 -13.97 -18.84
N ALA A 43 -9.36 -13.50 -19.36
CA ALA A 43 -8.92 -13.94 -20.67
C ALA A 43 -8.66 -15.44 -20.58
N GLU A 44 -9.30 -16.23 -21.43
CA GLU A 44 -8.90 -17.61 -21.65
C GLU A 44 -7.49 -17.58 -22.23
N VAL A 45 -6.48 -17.66 -21.36
CA VAL A 45 -5.10 -17.91 -21.77
C VAL A 45 -5.10 -19.36 -22.28
N PRO A 46 -4.74 -19.61 -23.55
CA PRO A 46 -4.57 -20.98 -24.02
C PRO A 46 -3.55 -21.65 -23.12
N LEU A 47 -3.95 -22.76 -22.48
CA LEU A 47 -3.07 -23.58 -21.64
C LEU A 47 -1.78 -23.87 -22.40
N SER A 48 -0.73 -23.13 -22.08
CA SER A 48 0.60 -23.38 -22.59
C SER A 48 1.10 -24.67 -21.92
N SER A 49 2.07 -25.34 -22.55
CA SER A 49 2.76 -26.50 -21.99
C SER A 49 3.70 -26.13 -20.82
N ALA A 50 3.41 -25.04 -20.09
CA ALA A 50 4.18 -24.61 -18.94
C ALA A 50 4.09 -25.67 -17.84
N SER A 51 5.24 -25.98 -17.24
CA SER A 51 5.31 -26.89 -16.11
C SER A 51 5.75 -26.12 -14.86
N GLY A 52 5.01 -26.32 -13.77
CA GLY A 52 5.42 -25.92 -12.42
C GLY A 52 6.12 -27.04 -11.66
N ASP A 53 6.09 -28.27 -12.21
CA ASP A 53 6.55 -29.47 -11.53
C ASP A 53 8.03 -29.39 -11.15
N ALA A 54 8.33 -29.84 -9.93
CA ALA A 54 9.69 -29.94 -9.46
C ALA A 54 10.49 -30.94 -10.29
N PRO A 55 11.70 -30.57 -10.76
CA PRO A 55 12.69 -31.53 -11.22
C PRO A 55 13.03 -32.55 -10.12
N GLU A 56 13.68 -33.66 -10.48
CA GLU A 56 14.25 -34.57 -9.47
C GLU A 56 15.18 -33.80 -8.52
N PRO A 57 15.10 -34.06 -7.19
CA PRO A 57 15.95 -33.37 -6.23
C PRO A 57 17.39 -33.82 -6.37
N ILE A 58 18.21 -32.99 -6.99
CA ILE A 58 19.64 -33.22 -7.19
C ILE A 58 20.40 -32.15 -6.43
N GLY A 59 21.32 -32.54 -5.54
CA GLY A 59 22.18 -31.60 -4.82
C GLY A 59 23.07 -30.78 -5.75
N LEU A 60 23.52 -29.63 -5.29
CA LEU A 60 24.47 -28.81 -6.04
C LEU A 60 25.80 -29.55 -6.25
N ASP A 61 26.48 -29.23 -7.35
CA ASP A 61 27.88 -29.60 -7.52
C ASP A 61 28.79 -28.70 -6.66
N PRO A 62 30.09 -29.01 -6.50
CA PRO A 62 30.98 -28.20 -5.66
C PRO A 62 31.10 -26.73 -6.07
N GLN A 63 30.86 -26.40 -7.35
CA GLN A 63 30.92 -25.03 -7.82
C GLN A 63 29.64 -24.27 -7.44
N GLY A 64 28.48 -24.89 -7.62
CA GLY A 64 27.19 -24.35 -7.21
C GLY A 64 27.11 -24.16 -5.69
N ASP A 65 27.64 -25.11 -4.91
CA ASP A 65 27.75 -24.98 -3.45
C ASP A 65 28.60 -23.76 -3.07
N ALA A 66 29.76 -23.58 -3.69
CA ALA A 66 30.62 -22.43 -3.43
C ALA A 66 29.95 -21.10 -3.83
N GLU A 67 29.21 -21.08 -4.95
CA GLU A 67 28.44 -19.90 -5.39
C GLU A 67 27.33 -19.55 -4.39
N LEU A 68 26.58 -20.54 -3.92
CA LEU A 68 25.52 -20.34 -2.92
C LEU A 68 26.09 -19.82 -1.60
N GLN A 69 27.18 -20.42 -1.10
CA GLN A 69 27.82 -19.95 0.13
C GLN A 69 28.30 -18.51 0.00
N ALA A 70 28.97 -18.16 -1.09
CA ALA A 70 29.42 -16.78 -1.34
C ALA A 70 28.25 -15.79 -1.42
N SER A 71 27.13 -16.19 -2.04
CA SER A 71 25.89 -15.39 -2.09
C SER A 71 25.33 -15.14 -0.69
N LEU A 72 25.28 -16.17 0.16
CA LEU A 72 24.76 -16.10 1.52
C LEU A 72 25.67 -15.27 2.44
N GLU A 73 26.99 -15.41 2.32
CA GLU A 73 27.96 -14.61 3.08
C GLU A 73 27.86 -13.10 2.79
N GLN A 74 27.46 -12.75 1.57
CA GLN A 74 27.22 -11.37 1.15
C GLN A 74 25.83 -10.85 1.55
N THR A 75 24.93 -11.72 2.02
CA THR A 75 23.57 -11.36 2.39
C THR A 75 23.49 -11.10 3.89
N PRO A 76 23.29 -9.85 4.34
CA PRO A 76 23.19 -9.58 5.77
C PRO A 76 21.96 -10.25 6.41
N PRO A 77 21.99 -10.55 7.73
CA PRO A 77 20.83 -11.08 8.43
C PRO A 77 19.58 -10.19 8.26
N GLY A 78 18.44 -10.81 7.96
CA GLY A 78 17.18 -10.10 7.73
C GLY A 78 16.97 -9.57 6.31
N CYS A 79 17.93 -9.78 5.41
CA CYS A 79 17.80 -9.46 3.99
C CYS A 79 17.25 -10.63 3.18
N GLU A 80 16.73 -10.31 2.00
CA GLU A 80 16.30 -11.34 1.04
C GLU A 80 17.48 -12.20 0.58
N VAL A 81 17.28 -13.52 0.58
CA VAL A 81 18.27 -14.54 0.21
C VAL A 81 18.16 -14.99 -1.24
N LEU A 82 17.06 -14.64 -1.94
CA LEU A 82 16.87 -14.99 -3.35
C LEU A 82 17.86 -14.28 -4.29
N THR A 83 18.40 -13.13 -3.89
CA THR A 83 19.30 -12.28 -4.69
C THR A 83 20.35 -11.62 -3.80
N THR A 84 21.48 -11.21 -4.38
CA THR A 84 22.68 -10.76 -3.63
C THR A 84 22.77 -9.24 -3.42
N ARG A 85 21.83 -8.43 -3.95
CA ARG A 85 21.96 -6.97 -3.91
C ARG A 85 20.71 -6.27 -3.39
N SER A 86 20.95 -5.33 -2.48
CA SER A 86 19.97 -4.44 -1.82
C SER A 86 18.99 -5.17 -0.90
N CYS A 87 19.21 -5.04 0.41
CA CYS A 87 18.58 -5.84 1.46
C CYS A 87 17.06 -5.98 1.40
N LEU A 88 16.35 -4.95 0.90
CA LEU A 88 14.88 -4.88 0.80
C LEU A 88 14.33 -5.29 -0.57
N LEU A 89 15.19 -5.62 -1.55
CA LEU A 89 14.78 -5.99 -2.89
C LEU A 89 14.75 -7.52 -3.06
N PRO A 90 13.78 -8.06 -3.83
CA PRO A 90 12.72 -7.32 -4.50
C PRO A 90 11.65 -6.80 -3.52
N PHE A 91 11.02 -5.68 -3.86
CA PHE A 91 10.01 -5.01 -3.04
C PHE A 91 8.74 -4.77 -3.87
N PRO A 92 7.53 -4.93 -3.31
CA PRO A 92 7.23 -5.58 -2.04
C PRO A 92 7.54 -7.08 -2.07
N SER A 93 7.72 -7.69 -0.89
CA SER A 93 7.97 -9.13 -0.75
C SER A 93 7.48 -9.62 0.61
N ASP A 94 6.78 -10.77 0.61
CA ASP A 94 6.33 -11.43 1.84
C ASP A 94 7.49 -12.03 2.65
N ALA A 95 8.72 -12.03 2.13
CA ALA A 95 9.94 -12.28 2.91
C ALA A 95 10.12 -11.27 4.05
N TYR A 96 9.51 -10.08 3.95
CA TYR A 96 9.46 -9.08 5.00
C TYR A 96 8.12 -9.06 5.72
N THR A 97 7.51 -10.23 5.91
CA THR A 97 6.29 -10.40 6.70
C THR A 97 6.44 -11.52 7.72
N VAL A 98 5.64 -11.47 8.77
CA VAL A 98 5.50 -12.54 9.77
C VAL A 98 4.03 -12.92 9.89
N ALA A 99 3.74 -14.17 10.27
CA ALA A 99 2.38 -14.61 10.51
C ALA A 99 1.74 -13.84 11.67
N ASP A 100 0.53 -13.33 11.45
CA ASP A 100 -0.29 -12.65 12.45
C ASP A 100 -1.77 -12.91 12.16
N VAL A 101 -2.28 -13.98 12.78
CA VAL A 101 -3.68 -14.44 12.60
C VAL A 101 -4.74 -13.45 13.11
N THR A 102 -4.33 -12.36 13.76
CA THR A 102 -5.25 -11.32 14.23
C THR A 102 -5.55 -10.25 13.17
N THR A 103 -4.83 -10.27 12.05
CA THR A 103 -4.95 -9.30 10.96
C THR A 103 -5.85 -9.81 9.82
N GLY A 104 -6.28 -8.90 8.93
CA GLY A 104 -7.17 -9.24 7.81
C GLY A 104 -6.53 -10.16 6.77
N THR A 105 -5.21 -10.17 6.68
CA THR A 105 -4.43 -10.99 5.73
C THR A 105 -3.76 -12.20 6.38
N GLY A 106 -3.86 -12.33 7.72
CA GLY A 106 -3.15 -13.35 8.48
C GLY A 106 -1.63 -13.10 8.62
N ARG A 107 -1.14 -11.91 8.25
CA ARG A 107 0.27 -11.54 8.33
C ARG A 107 0.48 -10.08 8.73
N ARG A 108 1.71 -9.74 9.10
CA ARG A 108 2.15 -8.38 9.43
C ARG A 108 3.47 -8.07 8.74
N VAL A 109 3.59 -6.87 8.18
CA VAL A 109 4.85 -6.35 7.65
C VAL A 109 5.89 -6.30 8.76
N SER A 110 7.10 -6.75 8.47
CA SER A 110 8.22 -6.89 9.41
C SER A 110 9.52 -6.50 8.71
N LEU A 111 9.61 -5.25 8.26
CA LEU A 111 10.83 -4.69 7.70
C LEU A 111 11.93 -4.63 8.78
N PRO A 112 13.18 -4.99 8.45
CA PRO A 112 14.29 -4.88 9.38
C PRO A 112 14.61 -3.42 9.72
N ALA A 113 14.93 -3.15 10.98
CA ALA A 113 15.48 -1.86 11.39
C ALA A 113 16.95 -1.74 10.94
N GLY A 114 17.47 -0.50 10.90
CA GLY A 114 18.89 -0.27 10.61
C GLY A 114 19.25 -0.31 9.13
N LEU A 115 18.25 -0.29 8.24
CA LEU A 115 18.43 -0.23 6.79
C LEU A 115 18.21 1.19 6.25
N LEU A 116 18.57 1.39 4.98
CA LEU A 116 18.36 2.63 4.24
C LEU A 116 18.94 3.87 4.96
N GLU A 117 20.24 3.85 5.19
CA GLU A 117 20.97 5.00 5.74
C GLU A 117 20.87 6.20 4.79
N ASN A 118 20.48 7.35 5.32
CA ASN A 118 20.60 8.61 4.61
C ASN A 118 22.05 9.12 4.63
N VAL A 119 22.32 10.25 3.97
CA VAL A 119 23.67 10.85 3.89
C VAL A 119 24.28 11.22 5.24
N ASP A 120 23.45 11.33 6.29
CA ASP A 120 23.86 11.61 7.66
C ASP A 120 24.03 10.33 8.52
N GLY A 121 23.90 9.15 7.90
CA GLY A 121 23.99 7.84 8.58
C GLY A 121 22.78 7.49 9.44
N GLN A 122 21.66 8.21 9.31
CA GLN A 122 20.41 7.85 9.99
C GLN A 122 19.67 6.79 9.19
N THR A 123 19.30 5.71 9.87
CA THR A 123 18.56 4.59 9.28
C THR A 123 17.05 4.82 9.34
N LEU A 124 16.33 4.13 8.45
CA LEU A 124 14.87 4.09 8.48
C LEU A 124 14.37 3.45 9.79
N ASP A 125 13.43 4.10 10.47
CA ASP A 125 12.59 3.52 11.52
C ASP A 125 11.35 2.89 10.87
N PRO A 126 11.26 1.54 10.75
CA PRO A 126 10.16 0.89 10.06
C PRO A 126 8.90 0.75 10.91
N THR A 127 8.87 1.28 12.16
CA THR A 127 7.81 1.02 13.14
C THR A 127 6.41 1.23 12.56
N ASP A 128 6.17 2.36 11.89
CA ASP A 128 4.84 2.66 11.33
C ASP A 128 4.47 1.78 10.13
N TRP A 129 5.44 1.39 9.30
CA TRP A 129 5.21 0.44 8.20
C TRP A 129 4.91 -0.97 8.71
N ASN A 130 5.56 -1.39 9.81
CA ASN A 130 5.37 -2.69 10.44
C ASN A 130 4.02 -2.81 11.18
N LEU A 131 3.22 -1.75 11.24
CA LEU A 131 1.82 -1.82 11.67
C LEU A 131 0.90 -2.39 10.59
N ASN A 132 1.34 -2.41 9.32
CA ASN A 132 0.51 -2.86 8.21
C ASN A 132 0.43 -4.38 8.12
N ASP A 133 -0.73 -4.89 7.70
CA ASP A 133 -0.95 -6.31 7.43
C ASP A 133 -0.65 -6.72 5.97
N GLY A 134 -0.01 -5.85 5.21
CA GLY A 134 0.41 -6.12 3.84
C GLY A 134 0.98 -4.87 3.19
N PHE A 135 1.21 -4.94 1.89
CA PHE A 135 1.76 -3.84 1.11
C PHE A 135 0.67 -3.02 0.42
N SER A 136 1.03 -1.80 0.00
CA SER A 136 0.10 -0.89 -0.66
C SER A 136 -0.40 -1.47 -1.99
N PRO A 137 -1.69 -1.30 -2.34
CA PRO A 137 -2.26 -1.75 -3.62
C PRO A 137 -1.68 -1.01 -4.84
N SER A 138 -0.92 0.07 -4.63
CA SER A 138 -0.33 0.88 -5.69
C SER A 138 1.18 1.10 -5.50
N THR A 139 1.85 0.28 -4.68
CA THR A 139 3.30 0.38 -4.55
C THR A 139 3.99 0.06 -5.88
N PRO A 140 5.03 0.80 -6.30
CA PRO A 140 5.88 0.32 -7.37
C PRO A 140 6.51 -1.01 -6.94
N ILE A 141 6.62 -1.92 -7.90
CA ILE A 141 7.31 -3.19 -7.73
C ILE A 141 8.75 -2.98 -8.23
N LEU A 142 9.73 -3.26 -7.37
CA LEU A 142 11.13 -2.92 -7.55
C LEU A 142 11.97 -4.19 -7.48
N VAL A 143 12.91 -4.33 -8.40
CA VAL A 143 13.86 -5.44 -8.42
C VAL A 143 15.18 -5.00 -9.03
N HIS A 144 16.28 -5.46 -8.46
CA HIS A 144 17.60 -5.27 -9.04
C HIS A 144 17.99 -6.51 -9.86
N ILE A 145 18.41 -6.31 -11.11
CA ILE A 145 18.82 -7.39 -12.01
C ILE A 145 20.21 -7.04 -12.57
N PRO A 146 21.30 -7.57 -11.98
CA PRO A 146 22.64 -7.28 -12.45
C PRO A 146 22.83 -7.64 -13.93
N GLY A 147 23.25 -6.67 -14.74
CA GLY A 147 23.59 -6.89 -16.15
C GLY A 147 22.42 -6.99 -17.12
N ILE A 148 21.19 -6.66 -16.72
CA ILE A 148 20.04 -6.58 -17.63
C ILE A 148 20.31 -5.59 -18.78
N ASP A 149 19.99 -6.01 -20.00
CA ASP A 149 19.88 -5.11 -21.15
C ASP A 149 18.39 -4.89 -21.46
N PRO A 150 17.84 -3.69 -21.14
CA PRO A 150 16.43 -3.39 -21.37
C PRO A 150 16.08 -3.26 -22.86
N SER A 151 17.07 -3.13 -23.76
CA SER A 151 16.84 -3.08 -25.21
C SER A 151 16.71 -4.48 -25.83
N LYS A 152 17.20 -5.51 -25.13
CA LYS A 152 17.15 -6.92 -25.57
C LYS A 152 16.14 -7.74 -24.79
N THR A 153 15.82 -7.33 -23.58
CA THR A 153 14.78 -7.95 -22.75
C THR A 153 13.41 -7.45 -23.19
N ALA A 154 12.45 -8.37 -23.36
CA ALA A 154 11.10 -8.07 -23.82
C ALA A 154 10.26 -7.41 -22.70
N LEU A 155 10.57 -6.15 -22.38
CA LEU A 155 9.88 -5.39 -21.33
C LEU A 155 8.62 -4.68 -21.88
N PRO A 156 7.47 -4.76 -21.19
CA PRO A 156 6.27 -4.00 -21.56
C PRO A 156 6.46 -2.50 -21.34
N SER A 157 6.07 -1.67 -22.32
CA SER A 157 6.18 -0.21 -22.24
C SER A 157 4.88 0.46 -21.77
N GLU A 158 5.00 1.70 -21.27
CA GLU A 158 3.84 2.53 -20.88
C GLU A 158 2.84 2.76 -22.05
N THR A 159 3.32 2.70 -23.29
CA THR A 159 2.52 2.83 -24.51
C THR A 159 1.96 1.51 -25.02
N ASN A 160 2.36 0.38 -24.43
CA ASN A 160 1.94 -0.96 -24.83
C ASN A 160 1.75 -1.88 -23.61
N ILE A 161 0.97 -1.42 -22.63
CA ILE A 161 0.70 -2.13 -21.36
C ILE A 161 0.13 -3.53 -21.63
N GLY A 162 -0.72 -3.70 -22.65
CA GLY A 162 -1.30 -5.00 -22.99
C GLY A 162 -0.29 -6.08 -23.36
N PHE A 163 0.96 -5.71 -23.72
CA PHE A 163 2.04 -6.67 -23.94
C PHE A 163 2.38 -7.48 -22.68
N SER A 164 2.24 -6.89 -21.50
CA SER A 164 2.63 -7.48 -20.21
C SER A 164 1.89 -8.77 -19.85
N ILE A 165 0.69 -8.98 -20.42
CA ILE A 165 -0.15 -10.16 -20.19
C ILE A 165 -0.04 -11.19 -21.33
N THR A 166 0.98 -11.06 -22.18
CA THR A 166 1.26 -12.02 -23.27
C THR A 166 2.35 -13.00 -22.88
N ALA A 167 2.44 -14.13 -23.60
CA ALA A 167 3.48 -15.13 -23.42
C ALA A 167 4.91 -14.61 -23.74
N ASP A 168 5.01 -13.49 -24.47
CA ASP A 168 6.28 -12.91 -24.89
C ASP A 168 6.86 -11.91 -23.87
N SER A 169 6.06 -11.44 -22.91
CA SER A 169 6.53 -10.50 -21.88
C SER A 169 7.55 -11.17 -20.95
N ALA A 170 8.68 -10.49 -20.73
CA ALA A 170 9.71 -10.92 -19.80
C ALA A 170 9.33 -10.68 -18.32
N THR A 171 8.37 -9.79 -18.07
CA THR A 171 7.82 -9.49 -16.74
C THR A 171 6.34 -9.84 -16.70
N VAL A 172 5.91 -10.56 -15.68
CA VAL A 172 4.51 -10.94 -15.48
C VAL A 172 4.14 -10.72 -14.02
N ILE A 173 2.94 -10.18 -13.78
CA ILE A 173 2.36 -10.07 -12.43
C ILE A 173 1.12 -10.96 -12.42
N VAL A 174 1.05 -11.89 -11.48
CA VAL A 174 -0.05 -12.85 -11.34
C VAL A 174 -0.77 -12.58 -10.04
N ASP A 175 -2.08 -12.38 -10.09
CA ASP A 175 -2.95 -12.49 -8.93
C ASP A 175 -3.12 -13.98 -8.61
N LEU A 176 -2.56 -14.42 -7.49
CA LEU A 176 -2.54 -15.83 -7.09
C LEU A 176 -3.89 -16.30 -6.55
N ASP A 177 -4.75 -15.37 -6.13
CA ASP A 177 -6.08 -15.69 -5.61
C ASP A 177 -7.11 -15.81 -6.74
N SER A 178 -6.98 -15.01 -7.80
CA SER A 178 -7.88 -15.05 -8.96
C SER A 178 -7.34 -15.81 -10.17
N GLY A 179 -6.03 -16.06 -10.23
CA GLY A 179 -5.35 -16.62 -11.40
C GLY A 179 -5.28 -15.66 -12.59
N GLN A 180 -5.49 -14.36 -12.39
CA GLN A 180 -5.48 -13.36 -13.44
C GLN A 180 -4.11 -12.69 -13.59
N LEU A 181 -3.74 -12.36 -14.83
CA LEU A 181 -2.57 -11.54 -15.10
C LEU A 181 -2.91 -10.06 -14.91
N VAL A 182 -2.04 -9.32 -14.21
CA VAL A 182 -2.21 -7.88 -13.99
C VAL A 182 -1.46 -7.10 -15.07
N PRO A 183 -2.16 -6.28 -15.88
CA PRO A 183 -1.51 -5.42 -16.86
C PRO A 183 -0.58 -4.42 -16.16
N HIS A 184 0.64 -4.29 -16.68
CA HIS A 184 1.65 -3.37 -16.15
C HIS A 184 2.60 -2.88 -17.25
N TRP A 185 3.42 -1.89 -16.92
CA TRP A 185 4.62 -1.57 -17.70
C TRP A 185 5.86 -1.69 -16.82
N ALA A 186 7.01 -1.81 -17.48
CA ALA A 186 8.31 -1.92 -16.84
C ALA A 186 9.24 -0.80 -17.33
N GLU A 187 9.97 -0.19 -16.41
CA GLU A 187 10.94 0.86 -16.70
C GLU A 187 12.20 0.69 -15.85
N MET A 188 13.34 1.05 -16.41
CA MET A 188 14.59 1.10 -15.65
C MET A 188 14.71 2.46 -14.95
N ASP A 189 15.10 2.45 -13.67
CA ASP A 189 15.33 3.68 -12.91
C ASP A 189 16.31 4.60 -13.65
N LYS A 190 15.89 5.83 -13.93
CA LYS A 190 16.70 6.86 -14.61
C LYS A 190 17.43 7.77 -13.64
N ARG A 191 17.21 7.62 -12.32
CA ARG A 191 17.81 8.47 -11.29
C ARG A 191 19.01 7.85 -10.61
N ALA A 192 19.29 6.56 -10.85
CA ALA A 192 20.51 5.92 -10.34
C ALA A 192 21.76 6.63 -10.87
N GLU A 193 22.77 6.79 -10.00
CA GLU A 193 24.02 7.46 -10.35
C GLU A 193 24.86 6.60 -11.31
N GLU A 194 24.86 5.28 -11.10
CA GLU A 194 25.55 4.31 -11.93
C GLU A 194 24.56 3.33 -12.59
N ASP A 195 24.88 2.88 -13.81
CA ASP A 195 24.00 1.95 -14.54
C ASP A 195 23.86 0.60 -13.81
N ILE A 196 24.91 0.17 -13.09
CA ILE A 196 24.89 -1.03 -12.26
C ILE A 196 23.88 -0.94 -11.12
N ASP A 197 23.48 0.26 -10.69
CA ASP A 197 22.56 0.50 -9.57
C ASP A 197 21.10 0.61 -9.97
N ARG A 198 20.80 0.58 -11.28
CA ARG A 198 19.44 0.78 -11.78
C ARG A 198 18.54 -0.37 -11.36
N ALA A 199 17.47 -0.04 -10.63
CA ALA A 199 16.37 -0.97 -10.41
C ALA A 199 15.48 -1.05 -11.67
N LEU A 200 14.95 -2.24 -11.93
CA LEU A 200 13.77 -2.41 -12.77
C LEU A 200 12.52 -2.12 -11.92
N ILE A 201 11.64 -1.28 -12.46
CA ILE A 201 10.41 -0.83 -11.82
C ILE A 201 9.24 -1.37 -12.64
N LEU A 202 8.41 -2.22 -12.04
CA LEU A 202 7.14 -2.65 -12.61
C LEU A 202 6.03 -1.81 -11.99
N ARG A 203 5.12 -1.32 -12.83
CA ARG A 203 4.00 -0.48 -12.42
C ARG A 203 2.69 -1.10 -12.85
N PRO A 204 1.91 -1.67 -11.92
CA PRO A 204 0.55 -2.10 -12.19
C PRO A 204 -0.27 -0.96 -12.82
N ALA A 205 -1.02 -1.27 -13.88
CA ALA A 205 -1.92 -0.32 -14.53
C ALA A 205 -3.26 -0.17 -13.82
N THR A 206 -3.49 -0.96 -12.77
CA THR A 206 -4.65 -0.94 -11.90
C THR A 206 -4.18 -1.05 -10.45
N SER A 207 -4.97 -0.53 -9.51
CA SER A 207 -4.77 -0.85 -8.10
C SER A 207 -4.94 -2.36 -7.89
N LEU A 208 -3.99 -2.96 -7.18
CA LEU A 208 -4.05 -4.36 -6.79
C LEU A 208 -5.16 -4.57 -5.76
N ILE A 209 -5.76 -5.76 -5.78
CA ILE A 209 -6.91 -6.07 -4.93
C ILE A 209 -6.43 -6.29 -3.49
N GLU A 210 -7.16 -5.70 -2.54
CA GLU A 210 -6.90 -5.84 -1.11
C GLU A 210 -6.93 -7.31 -0.68
N THR A 211 -6.08 -7.70 0.27
CA THR A 211 -5.94 -9.07 0.82
C THR A 211 -5.46 -10.16 -0.15
N HIS A 212 -5.41 -9.90 -1.46
CA HIS A 212 -4.87 -10.84 -2.44
C HIS A 212 -3.34 -10.94 -2.35
N ARG A 213 -2.84 -12.11 -2.76
CA ARG A 213 -1.43 -12.42 -2.97
C ARG A 213 -1.10 -12.26 -4.45
N PHE A 214 0.06 -11.68 -4.73
CA PHE A 214 0.55 -11.49 -6.09
C PHE A 214 1.94 -12.08 -6.22
N ALA A 215 2.17 -12.85 -7.28
CA ALA A 215 3.52 -13.23 -7.70
C ALA A 215 4.02 -12.30 -8.80
N VAL A 216 5.34 -12.06 -8.81
CA VAL A 216 6.04 -11.33 -9.86
C VAL A 216 7.04 -12.28 -10.49
N ALA A 217 6.78 -12.66 -11.74
CA ALA A 217 7.63 -13.57 -12.49
C ALA A 217 8.50 -12.80 -13.49
N LEU A 218 9.80 -13.02 -13.40
CA LEU A 218 10.78 -12.56 -14.38
C LEU A 218 11.28 -13.76 -15.17
N ARG A 219 11.12 -13.74 -16.49
CA ARG A 219 11.55 -14.82 -17.40
C ARG A 219 12.33 -14.26 -18.58
N ASN A 220 13.21 -15.08 -19.16
CA ASN A 220 13.93 -14.73 -20.39
C ASN A 220 14.67 -13.37 -20.32
N ILE A 221 15.21 -13.03 -19.14
CA ILE A 221 15.97 -11.80 -18.94
C ILE A 221 17.29 -11.88 -19.70
N LYS A 222 17.63 -10.86 -20.49
CA LYS A 222 18.81 -10.87 -21.35
C LYS A 222 19.85 -9.86 -20.93
N GLY A 223 21.11 -10.24 -21.08
CA GLY A 223 22.26 -9.35 -20.91
C GLY A 223 22.65 -8.61 -22.19
N SER A 224 23.70 -7.79 -22.08
CA SER A 224 24.22 -6.96 -23.18
C SER A 224 24.84 -7.77 -24.32
N ASP A 225 25.17 -9.04 -24.12
CA ASP A 225 25.58 -9.98 -25.17
C ASP A 225 24.38 -10.66 -25.87
N GLY A 226 23.16 -10.41 -25.39
CA GLY A 226 21.92 -11.00 -25.88
C GLY A 226 21.65 -12.42 -25.36
N GLN A 227 22.51 -12.96 -24.50
CA GLN A 227 22.28 -14.24 -23.83
C GLN A 227 21.31 -14.07 -22.66
N THR A 228 20.61 -15.14 -22.32
CA THR A 228 19.79 -15.19 -21.13
C THR A 228 20.69 -15.16 -19.90
N LEU A 229 20.37 -14.29 -18.94
CA LEU A 229 21.07 -14.23 -17.66
C LEU A 229 20.69 -15.45 -16.81
N PRO A 230 21.67 -16.09 -16.13
CA PRO A 230 21.34 -17.15 -15.19
C PRO A 230 20.55 -16.59 -14.01
N ALA A 231 19.58 -17.37 -13.52
CA ALA A 231 18.89 -17.08 -12.28
C ALA A 231 19.90 -16.92 -11.12
N PRO A 232 19.71 -15.96 -10.19
CA PRO A 232 20.53 -15.84 -9.00
C PRO A 232 20.52 -17.15 -8.21
N ILE A 233 21.67 -17.60 -7.71
CA ILE A 233 21.80 -18.92 -7.08
C ILE A 233 20.80 -19.15 -5.93
N GLY A 234 20.53 -18.11 -5.13
CA GLY A 234 19.59 -18.17 -4.01
C GLY A 234 18.15 -18.52 -4.44
N PHE A 235 17.70 -18.04 -5.60
CA PHE A 235 16.44 -18.46 -6.21
C PHE A 235 16.58 -19.76 -7.00
N ARG A 236 17.69 -19.94 -7.72
CA ARG A 236 17.94 -21.08 -8.61
C ARG A 236 17.81 -22.42 -7.89
N VAL A 237 18.26 -22.53 -6.64
CA VAL A 237 18.13 -23.76 -5.83
C VAL A 237 16.68 -24.14 -5.50
N LEU A 238 15.77 -23.16 -5.45
CA LEU A 238 14.33 -23.41 -5.33
C LEU A 238 13.77 -23.82 -6.69
N ARG A 239 14.08 -23.04 -7.74
CA ARG A 239 13.63 -23.29 -9.12
C ARG A 239 14.07 -24.66 -9.65
N ASP A 240 15.29 -25.09 -9.38
CA ASP A 240 15.86 -26.32 -9.95
C ASP A 240 15.74 -27.52 -8.99
N ASN A 241 15.03 -27.32 -7.86
CA ASN A 241 14.84 -28.31 -6.80
C ASN A 241 16.16 -28.86 -6.25
N ASN A 242 17.17 -28.01 -6.05
CA ASN A 242 18.43 -28.40 -5.43
C ASN A 242 18.28 -28.30 -3.90
N PRO A 243 18.32 -29.40 -3.13
CA PRO A 243 18.27 -29.35 -1.68
C PRO A 243 19.51 -28.65 -1.13
N THR A 244 19.33 -27.79 -0.12
CA THR A 244 20.40 -27.05 0.55
C THR A 244 20.41 -27.34 2.05
N SER A 245 21.46 -26.90 2.74
CA SER A 245 21.54 -26.92 4.21
C SER A 245 21.12 -25.59 4.86
N ASN A 246 20.72 -24.59 4.07
CA ASN A 246 20.34 -23.28 4.59
C ASN A 246 18.86 -23.29 5.03
N PRO A 247 18.57 -23.09 6.33
CA PRO A 247 17.19 -23.18 6.84
C PRO A 247 16.25 -22.11 6.23
N VAL A 248 16.74 -20.90 5.96
CA VAL A 248 15.92 -19.80 5.40
C VAL A 248 15.44 -20.15 3.98
N ILE A 249 16.26 -20.84 3.19
CA ILE A 249 15.89 -21.31 1.86
C ILE A 249 14.93 -22.50 1.97
N GLU A 250 15.26 -23.50 2.80
CA GLU A 250 14.46 -24.72 2.92
C GLU A 250 13.07 -24.48 3.50
N GLU A 251 12.91 -23.52 4.41
CA GLU A 251 11.61 -23.13 4.97
C GLU A 251 10.63 -22.60 3.91
N ARG A 252 11.15 -22.00 2.82
CA ARG A 252 10.34 -21.42 1.74
C ARG A 252 10.00 -22.41 0.63
N ARG A 253 10.65 -23.57 0.59
CA ARG A 253 10.56 -24.51 -0.54
C ARG A 253 9.13 -24.91 -0.84
N ASN A 254 8.36 -25.35 0.16
CA ASN A 254 6.98 -25.78 -0.04
C ASN A 254 6.08 -24.65 -0.56
N GLU A 255 6.30 -23.41 -0.12
CA GLU A 255 5.54 -22.27 -0.62
C GLU A 255 5.89 -21.96 -2.07
N PHE A 256 7.18 -21.98 -2.43
CA PHE A 256 7.62 -21.82 -3.82
C PHE A 256 7.10 -22.92 -4.74
N GLU A 257 7.01 -24.17 -4.28
CA GLU A 257 6.41 -25.24 -5.07
C GLU A 257 4.93 -24.95 -5.40
N ALA A 258 4.19 -24.33 -4.47
CA ALA A 258 2.83 -23.88 -4.75
C ALA A 258 2.81 -22.71 -5.74
N ILE A 259 3.68 -21.70 -5.56
CA ILE A 259 3.80 -20.56 -6.49
C ILE A 259 4.12 -21.03 -7.91
N PHE A 260 5.07 -21.96 -8.10
CA PHE A 260 5.41 -22.47 -9.42
C PHE A 260 4.23 -23.18 -10.10
N ALA A 261 3.39 -23.89 -9.33
CA ALA A 261 2.19 -24.52 -9.85
C ALA A 261 1.12 -23.48 -10.24
N GLU A 262 0.92 -22.45 -9.42
CA GLU A 262 0.01 -21.33 -9.71
C GLU A 262 0.45 -20.52 -10.94
N GLU A 263 1.76 -20.25 -11.08
CA GLU A 263 2.37 -19.59 -12.24
C GLU A 263 2.24 -20.44 -13.53
N ALA A 264 2.45 -21.75 -13.44
CA ALA A 264 2.29 -22.66 -14.57
C ALA A 264 0.85 -22.72 -15.08
N ALA A 265 -0.14 -22.61 -14.18
CA ALA A 265 -1.55 -22.56 -14.55
C ALA A 265 -1.91 -21.36 -15.45
N VAL A 266 -1.12 -20.27 -15.38
CA VAL A 266 -1.26 -19.08 -16.23
C VAL A 266 -0.21 -19.01 -17.36
N GLY A 267 0.48 -20.12 -17.63
CA GLY A 267 1.39 -20.27 -18.76
C GLY A 267 2.82 -19.78 -18.52
N ILE A 268 3.24 -19.61 -17.27
CA ILE A 268 4.62 -19.27 -16.89
C ILE A 268 5.36 -20.56 -16.53
N ASN A 269 6.36 -20.91 -17.33
CA ASN A 269 7.11 -22.15 -17.15
C ASN A 269 8.25 -21.98 -16.14
N ARG A 270 8.31 -22.85 -15.13
CA ARG A 270 9.31 -22.80 -14.04
C ARG A 270 10.75 -22.72 -14.54
N ALA A 271 11.09 -23.48 -15.58
CA ALA A 271 12.45 -23.55 -16.12
C ALA A 271 12.93 -22.24 -16.77
N ASP A 272 12.01 -21.37 -17.20
CA ASP A 272 12.33 -20.12 -17.90
C ASP A 272 12.52 -18.93 -16.94
N LEU A 273 12.25 -19.14 -15.65
CA LEU A 273 12.31 -18.10 -14.62
C LEU A 273 13.76 -17.69 -14.32
N TYR A 274 14.01 -16.39 -14.41
CA TYR A 274 15.18 -15.74 -13.83
C TYR A 274 14.98 -15.52 -12.32
N LEU A 275 13.80 -15.06 -11.92
CA LEU A 275 13.42 -14.82 -10.53
C LEU A 275 11.88 -14.81 -10.43
N THR A 276 11.34 -15.39 -9.36
CA THR A 276 9.97 -15.08 -8.91
C THR A 276 9.97 -14.81 -7.41
N TRP A 277 9.04 -13.97 -6.97
CA TRP A 277 8.72 -13.72 -5.58
C TRP A 277 7.24 -13.33 -5.48
N TYR A 278 6.72 -13.25 -4.27
CA TYR A 278 5.32 -12.92 -4.02
C TYR A 278 5.17 -11.95 -2.85
N PHE A 279 4.03 -11.28 -2.81
CA PHE A 279 3.65 -10.36 -1.74
C PHE A 279 2.14 -10.31 -1.55
N THR A 280 1.71 -9.93 -0.35
CA THR A 280 0.29 -9.76 -0.02
C THR A 280 -0.08 -8.30 0.08
N VAL A 281 -1.20 -7.90 -0.54
CA VAL A 281 -1.75 -6.54 -0.43
C VAL A 281 -2.50 -6.40 0.88
N ALA A 282 -2.33 -5.27 1.56
CA ALA A 282 -2.96 -4.97 2.84
C ALA A 282 -4.49 -5.03 2.78
N SER A 283 -5.12 -5.25 3.93
CA SER A 283 -6.57 -5.22 4.07
C SER A 283 -7.13 -3.79 4.03
N ALA A 284 -8.43 -3.66 3.73
CA ALA A 284 -9.17 -2.40 3.80
C ALA A 284 -8.99 -1.69 5.15
N ASP A 285 -8.98 -2.45 6.25
CA ASP A 285 -8.84 -1.92 7.60
C ASP A 285 -7.46 -1.31 7.83
N THR A 286 -6.39 -1.92 7.31
CA THR A 286 -5.04 -1.33 7.34
C THR A 286 -4.93 -0.11 6.44
N LEU A 287 -5.50 -0.18 5.23
CA LEU A 287 -5.36 0.86 4.21
C LEU A 287 -6.13 2.14 4.55
N ALA A 288 -7.36 2.01 5.05
CA ALA A 288 -8.26 3.13 5.29
C ALA A 288 -8.78 3.23 6.73
N GLY A 289 -8.73 2.14 7.51
CA GLY A 289 -9.40 2.04 8.81
C GLY A 289 -9.01 3.13 9.81
N ARG A 290 -7.73 3.53 9.84
CA ARG A 290 -7.24 4.64 10.70
C ARG A 290 -7.90 5.98 10.34
N MET A 291 -7.95 6.32 9.05
CA MET A 291 -8.58 7.56 8.59
C MET A 291 -10.10 7.53 8.78
N LEU A 292 -10.71 6.36 8.57
CA LEU A 292 -12.14 6.18 8.77
C LEU A 292 -12.53 6.26 10.25
N SER A 293 -11.72 5.72 11.17
CA SER A 293 -11.98 5.86 12.61
C SER A 293 -11.86 7.31 13.08
N MET A 294 -10.85 8.06 12.60
CA MET A 294 -10.73 9.50 12.87
C MET A 294 -11.94 10.27 12.35
N ARG A 295 -12.41 9.95 11.13
CA ARG A 295 -13.61 10.56 10.55
C ARG A 295 -14.84 10.29 11.42
N ASP A 296 -15.06 9.04 11.78
CA ASP A 296 -16.24 8.62 12.53
C ASP A 296 -16.23 9.18 13.96
N ASP A 297 -15.07 9.23 14.61
CA ASP A 297 -14.86 9.90 15.90
C ASP A 297 -15.13 11.41 15.81
N ALA A 298 -14.54 12.11 14.83
CA ALA A 298 -14.74 13.54 14.66
C ALA A 298 -16.21 13.91 14.39
N PHE A 299 -16.91 13.19 13.52
CA PHE A 299 -18.34 13.43 13.30
C PHE A 299 -19.20 13.01 14.49
N GLY A 300 -18.80 11.96 15.21
CA GLY A 300 -19.44 11.55 16.46
C GLY A 300 -19.36 12.65 17.52
N GLN A 301 -18.21 13.30 17.68
CA GLN A 301 -18.02 14.44 18.59
C GLN A 301 -18.87 15.65 18.19
N LEU A 302 -19.03 15.91 16.89
CA LEU A 302 -19.88 16.99 16.39
C LEU A 302 -21.38 16.71 16.58
N ASN A 303 -21.80 15.45 16.61
CA ASN A 303 -23.19 15.02 16.80
C ASN A 303 -24.18 15.79 15.90
N GLY A 304 -23.83 15.93 14.62
CA GLY A 304 -24.62 16.66 13.61
C GLY A 304 -24.58 18.19 13.70
N GLN A 305 -23.77 18.76 14.59
CA GLN A 305 -23.52 20.20 14.66
C GLN A 305 -22.33 20.63 13.80
N SER A 306 -22.20 21.93 13.55
CA SER A 306 -20.96 22.49 13.01
C SER A 306 -19.86 22.52 14.07
N PRO A 307 -18.57 22.42 13.69
CA PRO A 307 -17.48 22.73 14.60
C PRO A 307 -17.59 24.16 15.13
N THR A 308 -16.98 24.44 16.28
CA THR A 308 -16.77 25.84 16.72
C THR A 308 -15.98 26.56 15.63
N PHE A 309 -16.48 27.70 15.17
CA PHE A 309 -15.80 28.51 14.17
C PHE A 309 -15.85 29.99 14.51
N ALA A 310 -14.89 30.74 14.00
CA ALA A 310 -14.86 32.18 14.08
C ALA A 310 -14.58 32.77 12.69
N VAL A 311 -15.42 33.72 12.25
CA VAL A 311 -15.10 34.53 11.08
C VAL A 311 -14.11 35.61 11.51
N THR A 312 -12.91 35.59 10.93
CA THR A 312 -11.84 36.54 11.24
C THR A 312 -11.76 37.67 10.21
N GLY A 313 -12.31 37.46 9.01
CA GLY A 313 -12.27 38.45 7.94
C GLY A 313 -13.39 38.30 6.93
N THR A 314 -13.75 39.42 6.31
CA THR A 314 -14.65 39.46 5.16
C THR A 314 -14.16 40.51 4.18
N ARG A 315 -14.02 40.13 2.91
CA ARG A 315 -13.60 41.01 1.82
C ARG A 315 -14.71 41.13 0.78
N THR A 316 -15.10 42.36 0.47
CA THR A 316 -16.14 42.70 -0.51
C THR A 316 -15.64 43.56 -1.68
N THR A 317 -14.35 43.90 -1.69
CA THR A 317 -13.69 44.63 -2.78
C THR A 317 -12.74 43.71 -3.56
N ASP A 318 -12.41 44.13 -4.79
CA ASP A 318 -11.47 43.41 -5.67
C ASP A 318 -11.92 41.95 -5.91
N LEU A 319 -13.21 41.80 -6.21
CA LEU A 319 -13.87 40.53 -6.50
C LEU A 319 -14.15 40.40 -8.00
N GLN A 320 -14.18 39.16 -8.49
CA GLN A 320 -14.72 38.89 -9.83
C GLN A 320 -16.23 39.13 -9.85
N GLU A 321 -16.76 39.41 -11.05
CA GLU A 321 -18.21 39.55 -11.27
C GLU A 321 -18.97 38.31 -10.77
N GLY A 322 -20.11 38.53 -10.10
CA GLY A 322 -20.94 37.46 -9.55
C GLY A 322 -20.47 36.89 -8.19
N VAL A 323 -19.43 37.46 -7.57
CA VAL A 323 -18.99 37.13 -6.21
C VAL A 323 -19.44 38.22 -5.23
N ALA A 324 -20.09 37.82 -4.14
CA ALA A 324 -20.57 38.77 -3.12
C ALA A 324 -19.50 39.09 -2.07
N LYS A 325 -18.77 38.07 -1.61
CA LYS A 325 -17.74 38.22 -0.58
C LYS A 325 -16.78 37.03 -0.57
N ILE A 326 -15.59 37.29 -0.03
CA ILE A 326 -14.68 36.24 0.44
C ILE A 326 -14.64 36.30 1.96
N VAL A 327 -14.77 35.15 2.60
CA VAL A 327 -14.82 35.02 4.07
C VAL A 327 -13.59 34.23 4.50
N THR A 328 -12.86 34.74 5.48
CA THR A 328 -11.77 34.02 6.14
C THR A 328 -12.12 33.79 7.60
N GLY A 329 -11.61 32.72 8.17
CA GLY A 329 -11.91 32.36 9.54
C GLY A 329 -11.10 31.19 10.04
N THR A 330 -11.51 30.70 11.21
CA THR A 330 -10.96 29.50 11.82
C THR A 330 -12.08 28.56 12.25
N PHE A 331 -11.76 27.28 12.36
CA PHE A 331 -12.64 26.25 12.92
C PHE A 331 -11.85 25.25 13.73
N GLU A 332 -12.50 24.68 14.75
CA GLU A 332 -11.91 23.73 15.67
C GLU A 332 -12.18 22.29 15.22
N ILE A 333 -11.14 21.47 15.15
CA ILE A 333 -11.21 20.04 14.83
C ILE A 333 -10.45 19.20 15.86
N PRO A 334 -10.78 17.91 16.03
CA PRO A 334 -9.98 17.03 16.89
C PRO A 334 -8.55 16.86 16.36
N LEU A 335 -7.58 16.86 17.26
CA LEU A 335 -6.16 16.64 16.95
C LEU A 335 -5.75 15.20 17.30
N TYR A 336 -5.49 14.40 16.27
CA TYR A 336 -5.03 13.02 16.39
C TYR A 336 -3.50 12.87 16.35
N LEU A 337 -2.77 13.95 16.08
CA LEU A 337 -1.32 13.96 16.05
C LEU A 337 -0.75 14.41 17.39
N ASP A 338 0.43 13.90 17.75
CA ASP A 338 1.21 14.41 18.87
C ASP A 338 1.81 15.80 18.57
N ASN A 339 2.58 16.36 19.51
CA ASN A 339 3.35 17.60 19.33
C ASN A 339 2.58 18.81 18.74
N GLY A 340 1.26 18.86 18.97
CA GLY A 340 0.40 19.93 18.45
C GLY A 340 0.19 19.90 16.94
N GLY A 341 0.52 18.80 16.25
CA GLY A 341 0.42 18.67 14.79
C GLY A 341 1.53 19.40 14.02
N ALA A 342 2.63 19.76 14.68
CA ALA A 342 3.80 20.38 14.03
C ALA A 342 4.49 19.40 13.05
N PRO A 343 5.32 19.89 12.11
CA PRO A 343 6.11 19.01 11.24
C PRO A 343 6.90 17.96 12.03
N GLY A 344 6.80 16.69 11.61
CA GLY A 344 7.39 15.55 12.31
C GLY A 344 6.52 14.91 13.38
N SER A 345 5.29 15.40 13.59
CA SER A 345 4.32 14.77 14.51
C SER A 345 3.92 13.38 14.03
N ARG A 346 3.58 12.51 14.99
CA ARG A 346 3.11 11.14 14.76
C ARG A 346 1.65 11.00 15.16
N MET A 347 0.96 10.03 14.55
CA MET A 347 -0.40 9.67 14.95
C MET A 347 -0.39 9.13 16.39
N THR A 348 -1.34 9.60 17.21
CA THR A 348 -1.52 9.09 18.57
C THR A 348 -2.50 7.92 18.55
N TYR A 349 -2.09 6.79 19.10
CA TYR A 349 -2.90 5.57 19.14
C TYR A 349 -3.36 5.24 20.56
N SER A 350 -4.60 4.75 20.68
CA SER A 350 -5.14 4.17 21.90
C SER A 350 -4.38 2.88 22.24
N PRO A 351 -3.75 2.75 23.43
CA PRO A 351 -3.11 1.49 23.82
C PRO A 351 -4.10 0.32 23.98
N ALA A 352 -5.39 0.63 24.13
CA ALA A 352 -6.44 -0.38 24.34
C ALA A 352 -6.99 -0.94 23.03
N SER A 353 -7.17 -0.09 22.00
CA SER A 353 -7.77 -0.50 20.72
C SER A 353 -6.80 -0.50 19.54
N GLY A 354 -5.68 0.22 19.63
CA GLY A 354 -4.77 0.44 18.50
C GLY A 354 -5.27 1.48 17.48
N ASP A 355 -6.45 2.06 17.69
CA ASP A 355 -7.01 3.09 16.81
C ASP A 355 -6.43 4.47 17.10
N PRO A 356 -6.36 5.37 16.10
CA PRO A 356 -6.12 6.78 16.33
C PRO A 356 -7.06 7.36 17.39
N VAL A 357 -6.51 8.18 18.30
CA VAL A 357 -7.29 8.85 19.35
C VAL A 357 -6.96 10.34 19.36
N SER A 358 -7.99 11.18 19.45
CA SER A 358 -7.81 12.61 19.62
C SER A 358 -7.33 12.92 21.03
N THR A 359 -6.28 13.73 21.16
CA THR A 359 -5.72 14.15 22.46
C THR A 359 -5.98 15.61 22.79
N ALA A 360 -6.38 16.41 21.80
CA ALA A 360 -6.60 17.84 21.92
C ALA A 360 -7.50 18.35 20.78
N THR A 361 -7.65 19.67 20.70
CA THR A 361 -8.29 20.37 19.57
C THR A 361 -7.23 21.12 18.78
N TYR A 362 -7.39 21.17 17.46
CA TYR A 362 -6.60 21.98 16.54
C TYR A 362 -7.47 23.08 15.92
N THR A 363 -6.94 24.30 15.85
CA THR A 363 -7.61 25.42 15.18
C THR A 363 -7.09 25.53 13.75
N ALA A 364 -7.88 25.07 12.79
CA ALA A 364 -7.59 25.20 11.37
C ALA A 364 -8.14 26.52 10.81
N GLU A 365 -7.49 27.05 9.78
CA GLU A 365 -7.95 28.24 9.06
C GLU A 365 -8.83 27.84 7.87
N PHE A 366 -9.76 28.70 7.47
CA PHE A 366 -10.50 28.54 6.23
C PHE A 366 -10.60 29.84 5.45
N THR A 367 -10.68 29.70 4.12
CA THR A 367 -11.01 30.78 3.18
C THR A 367 -12.13 30.29 2.26
N CYS A 368 -13.21 31.06 2.15
CA CYS A 368 -14.39 30.74 1.35
C CYS A 368 -14.74 31.85 0.37
N THR A 369 -15.00 31.49 -0.88
CA THR A 369 -15.58 32.37 -1.90
C THR A 369 -17.09 32.15 -1.96
N VAL A 370 -17.86 33.22 -1.73
CA VAL A 370 -19.33 33.18 -1.68
C VAL A 370 -19.91 33.90 -2.91
N PRO A 371 -20.58 33.19 -3.83
CA PRO A 371 -21.19 33.82 -5.00
C PRO A 371 -22.41 34.65 -4.62
N SER A 372 -22.74 35.68 -5.42
CA SER A 372 -23.88 36.56 -5.15
C SER A 372 -25.21 35.81 -5.14
N ALA A 373 -25.39 34.86 -6.06
CA ALA A 373 -26.58 34.00 -6.10
C ALA A 373 -26.77 33.20 -4.80
N ALA A 374 -25.71 32.81 -4.11
CA ALA A 374 -25.82 32.12 -2.81
C ALA A 374 -26.42 33.02 -1.73
N VAL A 375 -26.05 34.30 -1.74
CA VAL A 375 -26.58 35.30 -0.79
C VAL A 375 -28.03 35.62 -1.11
N GLU A 376 -28.37 35.74 -2.39
CA GLU A 376 -29.73 36.07 -2.86
C GLU A 376 -30.72 34.93 -2.64
N ASN A 377 -30.32 33.69 -2.97
CA ASN A 377 -31.19 32.52 -2.92
C ASN A 377 -31.18 31.83 -1.56
N GLY A 378 -30.15 32.08 -0.73
CA GLY A 378 -29.94 31.39 0.53
C GLY A 378 -29.43 29.94 0.37
N GLU A 379 -28.94 29.58 -0.81
CA GLU A 379 -28.44 28.23 -1.12
C GLU A 379 -27.30 28.24 -2.16
N ALA A 380 -26.38 27.28 -2.05
CA ALA A 380 -25.27 27.06 -2.97
C ALA A 380 -24.80 25.60 -2.95
N VAL A 381 -24.11 25.16 -4.00
CA VAL A 381 -23.40 23.88 -3.99
C VAL A 381 -22.10 24.03 -3.19
N PRO A 382 -21.91 23.30 -2.07
CA PRO A 382 -20.66 23.38 -1.32
C PRO A 382 -19.54 22.63 -2.07
N VAL A 383 -18.36 23.24 -2.13
CA VAL A 383 -17.16 22.63 -2.71
C VAL A 383 -15.98 22.82 -1.76
N VAL A 384 -15.36 21.71 -1.38
CA VAL A 384 -14.07 21.72 -0.65
C VAL A 384 -12.95 21.77 -1.67
N TYR A 385 -12.13 22.81 -1.63
CA TYR A 385 -11.04 23.04 -2.57
C TYR A 385 -9.70 22.55 -2.02
N GLY A 386 -9.02 21.76 -2.86
CA GLY A 386 -7.66 21.23 -2.73
C GLY A 386 -6.57 22.20 -3.25
N HIS A 387 -5.79 22.90 -2.42
CA HIS A 387 -4.59 23.62 -2.83
C HIS A 387 -3.47 22.66 -3.24
N GLY A 388 -2.62 23.11 -4.15
CA GLY A 388 -1.45 22.35 -4.58
C GLY A 388 -0.36 22.27 -3.51
N LEU A 389 0.71 21.52 -3.80
CA LEU A 389 1.94 21.55 -3.00
C LEU A 389 2.46 22.99 -2.92
N LEU A 390 2.82 23.46 -1.72
CA LEU A 390 3.24 24.84 -1.40
C LEU A 390 2.12 25.91 -1.56
N GLY A 391 0.87 25.49 -1.72
CA GLY A 391 -0.30 26.37 -1.74
C GLY A 391 -0.80 26.76 -0.36
N SER A 392 -1.96 27.42 -0.32
CA SER A 392 -2.69 27.75 0.90
C SER A 392 -4.20 27.78 0.67
N SER A 393 -4.97 27.94 1.75
CA SER A 393 -6.43 28.13 1.69
C SER A 393 -6.84 29.32 0.80
N ASP A 394 -5.99 30.32 0.61
CA ASP A 394 -6.27 31.50 -0.21
C ASP A 394 -6.44 31.20 -1.71
N GLU A 395 -6.02 30.03 -2.18
CA GLU A 395 -6.30 29.60 -3.55
C GLU A 395 -7.81 29.48 -3.84
N ALA A 396 -8.63 29.21 -2.82
CA ALA A 396 -10.09 29.25 -2.92
C ALA A 396 -10.63 30.65 -3.26
N ALA A 397 -9.82 31.69 -3.04
CA ALA A 397 -10.07 33.07 -3.42
C ALA A 397 -9.41 33.47 -4.75
N SER A 398 -8.79 32.53 -5.48
CA SER A 398 -8.16 32.84 -6.77
C SER A 398 -9.19 33.26 -7.84
N THR A 399 -8.73 34.03 -8.83
CA THR A 399 -9.58 34.51 -9.93
C THR A 399 -10.33 33.39 -10.64
N SER A 400 -9.68 32.23 -10.85
CA SER A 400 -10.29 31.10 -11.56
C SER A 400 -11.39 30.44 -10.72
N VAL A 401 -11.15 30.25 -9.42
CA VAL A 401 -12.13 29.70 -8.48
C VAL A 401 -13.33 30.64 -8.34
N GLN A 402 -13.09 31.95 -8.22
CA GLN A 402 -14.17 32.95 -8.16
C GLN A 402 -15.09 32.92 -9.37
N ARG A 403 -14.54 32.80 -10.59
CA ARG A 403 -15.36 32.70 -11.81
C ARG A 403 -16.19 31.42 -11.84
N THR A 404 -15.60 30.29 -11.43
CA THR A 404 -16.31 29.00 -11.37
C THR A 404 -17.40 29.01 -10.29
N ALA A 405 -17.11 29.58 -9.12
CA ALA A 405 -18.06 29.77 -8.02
C ALA A 405 -19.30 30.56 -8.47
N ALA A 406 -19.08 31.71 -9.13
CA ALA A 406 -20.14 32.55 -9.66
C ALA A 406 -20.95 31.84 -10.75
N ALA A 407 -20.30 31.20 -11.72
CA ALA A 407 -20.95 30.55 -12.85
C ALA A 407 -21.86 29.38 -12.43
N ASN A 408 -21.50 28.66 -11.36
CA ASN A 408 -22.18 27.43 -10.94
C ASN A 408 -23.01 27.59 -9.65
N ASN A 409 -23.16 28.82 -9.11
CA ASN A 409 -23.69 29.05 -7.76
C ASN A 409 -23.09 28.08 -6.72
N SER A 410 -21.76 28.01 -6.69
CA SER A 410 -21.01 27.08 -5.85
C SER A 410 -20.18 27.84 -4.83
N LEU A 411 -20.26 27.44 -3.57
CA LEU A 411 -19.49 28.01 -2.47
C LEU A 411 -18.23 27.19 -2.27
N TYR A 412 -17.09 27.75 -2.70
CA TYR A 412 -15.78 27.11 -2.57
C TYR A 412 -15.14 27.50 -1.26
N CYS A 413 -14.77 26.52 -0.43
CA CYS A 413 -13.98 26.71 0.79
C CYS A 413 -12.72 25.85 0.77
N ALA A 414 -11.61 26.39 1.25
CA ALA A 414 -10.40 25.63 1.50
C ALA A 414 -9.92 25.83 2.94
N THR A 415 -9.21 24.83 3.45
CA THR A 415 -8.36 24.90 4.66
C THR A 415 -6.91 24.77 4.23
N SER A 416 -5.95 25.10 5.09
CA SER A 416 -4.54 24.75 4.86
C SER A 416 -4.28 23.34 5.41
N TRP A 417 -3.46 22.52 4.73
CA TRP A 417 -3.01 21.19 5.19
C TRP A 417 -1.52 20.95 4.96
#